data_AF-A0A6A4UUP4-F1
#
_entry.id   AF-A0A6A4UUP4-F1
#
_cell.length_a   1.000
_cell.length_b   1.000
_cell.length_c   1.000
_cell.angle_alpha   90.00
_cell.angle_beta   90.00
_cell.angle_gamma   90.00
#
_symmetry.space_group_name_H-M   'P 1'
#
loop_
_entity.id
_entity.type
_entity.pdbx_description
1 polymer ?
#
loop_
_entity_poly.entity_id
_entity_poly.type
_entity_poly.pdbx_seq_one_letter_code
_entity_poly.pdbx_strand_id
1 'polypeptide(L)'
;MLVPVWPDVGPCHDRDGVLCHICLNHWRLRSTGPCFPLAVMVCLGHGGAFTLYPPGHVPFGRKAVAAVTLTGAEHESPQVEGAETLFDAARDASQGKAWHRECPGGSDTWWSTQRRQVAIAVRLFGVAPELDMAARPAVAAALQVEVLSLLDASKTIAGAAGYRSRGAAVVGVLKRLPHGPCLLQCIVAAGHLAGLWGPPWRWDGQIRQLRLWAFRGDGTRPP
;
A
#
# COMPACT_ATOMS: atom_id res chain seq x y z
N MET A 1 20.01 -4.65 -17.60
CA MET A 1 18.85 -3.82 -17.24
C MET A 1 17.63 -4.71 -17.33
N LEU A 2 16.91 -4.95 -16.22
CA LEU A 2 15.67 -5.75 -16.25
C LEU A 2 14.60 -4.93 -16.98
N VAL A 3 14.11 -5.43 -18.12
CA VAL A 3 12.97 -4.83 -18.83
C VAL A 3 11.71 -5.44 -18.22
N PRO A 4 10.84 -4.65 -17.53
CA PRO A 4 9.62 -5.21 -16.97
C PRO A 4 8.70 -5.66 -18.09
N VAL A 5 8.11 -6.83 -17.94
CA VAL A 5 7.01 -7.29 -18.80
C VAL A 5 5.74 -6.58 -18.34
N TRP A 6 4.95 -6.05 -19.27
CA TRP A 6 3.72 -5.32 -18.98
C TRP A 6 2.52 -5.90 -19.74
N PRO A 7 1.29 -5.55 -19.33
CA PRO A 7 0.08 -5.94 -20.04
C PRO A 7 0.00 -5.40 -21.45
N ASP A 8 -0.63 -6.17 -22.34
CA ASP A 8 -1.09 -5.67 -23.64
C ASP A 8 -2.53 -5.14 -23.55
N VAL A 9 -3.25 -5.49 -22.48
CA VAL A 9 -4.64 -5.13 -22.23
C VAL A 9 -4.77 -4.27 -20.97
N GLY A 10 -5.51 -3.18 -21.08
CA GLY A 10 -5.71 -2.21 -20.00
C GLY A 10 -6.86 -2.50 -19.06
N PRO A 11 -6.90 -1.80 -17.91
CA PRO A 11 -7.97 -1.94 -16.93
C PRO A 11 -9.25 -1.17 -17.33
N CYS A 12 -9.27 -0.52 -18.49
CA CYS A 12 -10.41 0.34 -18.87
C CYS A 12 -11.61 -0.45 -19.38
N HIS A 13 -11.48 -1.74 -19.68
CA HIS A 13 -12.58 -2.61 -20.09
C HIS A 13 -13.71 -2.68 -19.06
N ASP A 14 -13.44 -2.41 -17.78
CA ASP A 14 -14.47 -2.27 -16.75
C ASP A 14 -15.47 -1.13 -17.01
N ARG A 15 -15.13 -0.17 -17.89
CA ARG A 15 -15.99 1.00 -18.17
C ARG A 15 -17.06 0.72 -19.21
N ASP A 16 -16.75 -0.07 -20.23
CA ASP A 16 -17.60 -0.27 -21.41
C ASP A 16 -17.68 -1.73 -21.87
N GLY A 17 -17.03 -2.65 -21.17
CA GLY A 17 -16.97 -4.08 -21.51
C GLY A 17 -16.05 -4.40 -22.69
N VAL A 18 -15.33 -3.42 -23.24
CA VAL A 18 -14.50 -3.60 -24.43
C VAL A 18 -13.03 -3.74 -24.05
N LEU A 19 -12.38 -4.82 -24.51
CA LEU A 19 -10.94 -5.00 -24.33
C LEU A 19 -10.18 -3.82 -24.96
N CYS A 20 -9.36 -3.16 -24.15
CA CYS A 20 -8.58 -2.01 -24.60
C CYS A 20 -7.09 -2.31 -24.59
N HIS A 21 -6.36 -1.81 -25.57
CA HIS A 21 -4.92 -2.02 -25.67
C HIS A 21 -4.15 -0.91 -24.97
N ILE A 22 -3.05 -1.29 -24.31
CA ILE A 22 -2.17 -0.35 -23.63
C ILE A 22 -0.76 -0.42 -24.21
N CYS A 23 -0.08 0.71 -24.25
CA CYS A 23 1.31 0.79 -24.67
C CYS A 23 2.12 1.67 -23.72
N LEU A 24 3.44 1.50 -23.78
CA LEU A 24 4.36 2.39 -23.09
C LEU A 24 4.23 3.78 -23.70
N ASN A 25 3.88 4.76 -22.87
CA ASN A 25 3.91 6.17 -23.23
C ASN A 25 5.33 6.72 -23.01
N HIS A 26 5.82 6.66 -21.78
CA HIS A 26 7.19 7.08 -21.44
C HIS A 26 7.68 6.47 -20.14
N TRP A 27 9.00 6.55 -19.92
CA TRP A 27 9.63 6.25 -18.64
C TRP A 27 9.67 7.49 -17.77
N ARG A 28 9.17 7.37 -16.54
CA ARG A 28 9.28 8.42 -15.54
C ARG A 28 10.47 8.15 -14.63
N LEU A 29 11.51 8.96 -14.78
CA LEU A 29 12.61 9.01 -13.82
C LEU A 29 12.12 9.59 -12.49
N ARG A 30 12.61 9.02 -11.40
CA ARG A 30 12.27 9.44 -10.04
C ARG A 30 13.54 9.86 -9.34
N SER A 31 13.54 11.08 -8.81
CA SER A 31 14.58 11.54 -7.88
C SER A 31 14.51 10.84 -6.52
N THR A 32 13.35 10.25 -6.20
CA THR A 32 13.08 9.54 -4.95
C THR A 32 12.03 8.44 -5.17
N GLY A 33 12.23 7.28 -4.55
CA GLY A 33 11.31 6.15 -4.61
C GLY A 33 11.98 4.87 -5.09
N PRO A 34 11.25 3.93 -5.74
CA PRO A 34 11.87 2.73 -6.28
C PRO A 34 13.07 3.12 -7.14
N CYS A 35 14.22 2.47 -6.91
CA CYS A 35 15.50 2.83 -7.54
C CYS A 35 15.56 2.49 -9.04
N PHE A 36 14.42 2.49 -9.73
CA PHE A 36 14.29 2.23 -11.15
C PHE A 36 13.16 3.09 -11.74
N PRO A 37 13.24 3.40 -13.04
CA PRO A 37 12.22 4.17 -13.73
C PRO A 37 10.84 3.51 -13.65
N LEU A 38 9.79 4.33 -13.52
CA LEU A 38 8.41 3.85 -13.58
C LEU A 38 7.91 3.92 -15.03
N ALA A 39 7.28 2.85 -15.51
CA ALA A 39 6.62 2.87 -16.81
C ALA A 39 5.28 3.60 -16.69
N VAL A 40 5.09 4.64 -17.49
CA VAL A 40 3.77 5.26 -17.68
C VAL A 40 3.16 4.67 -18.93
N MET A 41 2.01 4.04 -18.77
CA MET A 41 1.26 3.40 -19.84
C MET A 41 0.09 4.29 -20.24
N VAL A 42 -0.35 4.16 -21.48
CA VAL A 42 -1.57 4.80 -21.98
C VAL A 42 -2.45 3.76 -22.66
N CYS A 43 -3.75 3.85 -22.42
CA CYS A 43 -4.77 3.11 -23.12
C CYS A 43 -5.07 3.76 -24.46
N LEU A 44 -4.89 3.05 -25.56
CA LEU A 44 -5.09 3.59 -26.91
C LEU A 44 -6.56 3.85 -27.24
N GLY A 45 -7.46 3.00 -26.75
CA GLY A 45 -8.90 3.15 -27.01
C GLY A 45 -9.55 4.31 -26.23
N HIS A 46 -9.09 4.57 -25.00
CA HIS A 46 -9.75 5.48 -24.05
C HIS A 46 -8.93 6.71 -23.69
N GLY A 47 -7.66 6.79 -24.14
CA GLY A 47 -6.74 7.88 -23.82
C GLY A 47 -6.30 7.96 -22.34
N GLY A 48 -6.73 7.02 -21.50
CA GLY A 48 -6.40 7.01 -20.06
C GLY A 48 -4.94 6.61 -19.81
N ALA A 49 -4.23 7.38 -18.98
CA ALA A 49 -2.85 7.07 -18.58
C ALA A 49 -2.78 6.52 -17.15
N PHE A 50 -1.88 5.58 -16.90
CA PHE A 50 -1.64 5.01 -15.58
C PHE A 50 -0.16 4.61 -15.41
N THR A 51 0.31 4.54 -14.16
CA THR A 51 1.70 4.22 -13.84
C THR A 51 1.80 2.79 -13.35
N LEU A 52 2.71 2.00 -13.94
CA LEU A 52 3.04 0.68 -13.45
C LEU A 52 4.03 0.81 -12.29
N TYR A 53 3.59 0.33 -11.14
CA TYR A 53 4.44 0.22 -9.97
C TYR A 53 5.08 -1.17 -9.93
N PRO A 54 6.33 -1.26 -9.50
CA PRO A 54 6.94 -2.55 -9.24
C PRO A 54 6.23 -3.32 -8.13
N PRO A 55 6.47 -4.64 -8.07
CA PRO A 55 6.05 -5.43 -6.92
C PRO A 55 6.43 -4.75 -5.60
N GLY A 56 5.48 -4.74 -4.66
CA GLY A 56 5.67 -4.15 -3.34
C GLY A 56 5.51 -2.64 -3.25
N HIS A 57 5.34 -1.91 -4.35
CA HIS A 57 5.17 -0.46 -4.31
C HIS A 57 3.72 -0.06 -4.63
N VAL A 58 3.32 1.09 -4.10
CA VAL A 58 1.98 1.65 -4.23
C VAL A 58 2.02 3.02 -4.90
N PRO A 59 0.88 3.53 -5.42
CA PRO A 59 0.80 4.86 -6.01
C PRO A 59 1.44 5.95 -5.15
N PHE A 60 2.35 6.70 -5.76
CA PHE A 60 3.14 7.77 -5.13
C PHE A 60 4.04 7.33 -3.95
N GLY A 61 4.08 6.04 -3.64
CA GLY A 61 4.94 5.45 -2.61
C GLY A 61 6.40 5.54 -3.00
N ARG A 62 7.24 6.01 -2.06
CA ARG A 62 8.70 5.99 -2.21
C ARG A 62 9.33 4.73 -1.60
N LYS A 63 8.63 4.10 -0.66
CA LYS A 63 9.03 2.86 0.00
C LYS A 63 8.07 1.75 -0.37
N ALA A 64 8.56 0.52 -0.32
CA ALA A 64 7.71 -0.65 -0.49
C ALA A 64 6.73 -0.77 0.71
N VAL A 65 5.52 -1.25 0.45
CA VAL A 65 4.52 -1.58 1.48
C VAL A 65 4.66 -2.99 2.01
N ALA A 66 5.38 -3.86 1.30
CA ALA A 66 5.84 -5.15 1.79
C ALA A 66 7.21 -5.43 1.16
N ALA A 67 8.02 -6.26 1.80
CA ALA A 67 9.25 -6.74 1.18
C ALA A 67 8.90 -7.75 0.09
N VAL A 68 9.29 -7.45 -1.16
CA VAL A 68 9.05 -8.30 -2.31
C VAL A 68 10.34 -8.35 -3.10
N THR A 69 10.72 -9.54 -3.55
CA THR A 69 11.85 -9.67 -4.47
C THR A 69 11.52 -9.01 -5.82
N LEU A 70 12.54 -8.74 -6.63
CA LEU A 70 12.38 -8.13 -7.96
C LEU A 70 11.56 -8.99 -8.94
N THR A 71 11.49 -10.30 -8.71
CA THR A 71 10.66 -11.23 -9.47
C THR A 71 9.20 -11.27 -8.98
N GLY A 72 8.88 -10.51 -7.92
CA GLY A 72 7.56 -10.48 -7.32
C GLY A 72 7.30 -11.62 -6.33
N ALA A 73 8.32 -12.43 -5.98
CA ALA A 73 8.16 -13.37 -4.88
C ALA A 73 8.00 -12.59 -3.57
N GLU A 74 6.86 -12.80 -2.92
CA GLU A 74 6.50 -12.18 -1.65
C GLU A 74 7.36 -12.77 -0.53
N HIS A 75 7.92 -11.91 0.34
CA HIS A 75 8.37 -12.40 1.63
C HIS A 75 7.15 -12.63 2.52
N GLU A 76 7.18 -13.75 3.25
CA GLU A 76 6.09 -14.15 4.16
C GLU A 76 5.90 -13.16 5.33
N SER A 77 6.86 -12.26 5.54
CA SER A 77 6.84 -11.23 6.56
C SER A 77 6.81 -9.83 5.92
N PRO A 78 6.01 -8.88 6.45
CA PRO A 78 6.09 -7.48 6.05
C PRO A 78 7.42 -6.86 6.52
N GLN A 79 8.12 -7.56 7.40
CA GLN A 79 9.38 -7.19 8.00
C GLN A 79 10.46 -8.08 7.41
N VAL A 80 11.27 -7.52 6.52
CA VAL A 80 12.54 -8.10 6.13
C VAL A 80 13.63 -7.24 6.74
N GLU A 81 14.54 -7.88 7.46
CA GLU A 81 15.69 -7.23 8.08
C GLU A 81 16.49 -6.50 7.00
N GLY A 82 16.68 -5.18 7.15
CA GLY A 82 17.37 -4.33 6.18
C GLY A 82 16.53 -3.80 5.01
N ALA A 83 15.26 -4.19 4.85
CA ALA A 83 14.38 -3.61 3.83
C ALA A 83 13.61 -2.40 4.39
N GLU A 84 13.83 -1.22 3.82
CA GLU A 84 13.06 -0.03 4.18
C GLU A 84 11.62 -0.12 3.68
N THR A 85 10.65 -0.04 4.59
CA THR A 85 9.22 -0.15 4.28
C THR A 85 8.47 1.11 4.67
N LEU A 86 7.23 1.26 4.18
CA LEU A 86 6.33 2.32 4.61
C LEU A 86 6.05 2.30 6.14
N PHE A 87 6.39 1.20 6.83
CA PHE A 87 6.15 1.00 8.24
C PHE A 87 7.26 1.49 9.16
N ASP A 88 8.44 1.82 8.62
CA ASP A 88 9.60 2.23 9.42
C ASP A 88 9.27 3.46 10.27
N ALA A 89 8.59 4.45 9.70
CA ALA A 89 8.18 5.65 10.41
C ALA A 89 7.26 5.34 11.61
N ALA A 90 6.38 4.36 11.49
CA ALA A 90 5.50 3.92 12.57
C ALA A 90 6.26 3.11 13.63
N ARG A 91 7.24 2.30 13.22
CA ARG A 91 8.13 1.57 14.15
C ARG A 91 8.96 2.54 14.98
N ASP A 92 9.62 3.49 14.33
CA ASP A 92 10.40 4.54 14.99
C ASP A 92 9.52 5.37 15.92
N ALA A 93 8.32 5.75 15.46
CA ALA A 93 7.35 6.44 16.27
C ALA A 93 6.99 5.64 17.54
N SER A 94 6.75 4.33 17.42
CA SER A 94 6.43 3.46 18.57
C SER A 94 7.55 3.39 19.61
N GLN A 95 8.80 3.54 19.18
CA GLN A 95 10.00 3.58 20.03
C GLN A 95 10.33 4.99 20.54
N GLY A 96 9.54 5.99 20.13
CA GLY A 96 9.77 7.37 20.49
C GLY A 96 10.91 8.05 19.76
N LYS A 97 11.35 7.46 18.65
CA LYS A 97 12.38 7.99 17.77
C LYS A 97 11.79 9.00 16.81
N ALA A 98 12.18 10.26 16.97
CA ALA A 98 11.70 11.35 16.12
C ALA A 98 12.78 11.68 15.08
N TRP A 99 12.46 11.56 13.80
CA TRP A 99 13.44 11.68 12.71
C TRP A 99 14.19 13.01 12.69
N HIS A 100 13.56 14.11 13.10
CA HIS A 100 14.24 15.41 13.20
C HIS A 100 15.30 15.48 14.31
N ARG A 101 15.23 14.62 15.33
CA ARG A 101 16.16 14.63 16.47
C ARG A 101 17.31 13.65 16.28
N GLU A 102 17.09 12.57 15.54
CA GLU A 102 18.02 11.45 15.45
C GLU A 102 18.87 11.46 14.17
N CYS A 103 18.48 12.25 13.16
CA CYS A 103 19.24 12.36 11.92
C CYS A 103 20.15 13.60 11.94
N PRO A 104 21.46 13.48 11.63
CA PRO A 104 22.34 14.64 11.46
C PRO A 104 21.76 15.59 10.40
N GLY A 105 21.52 16.86 10.77
CA GLY A 105 20.84 17.83 9.89
C GLY A 105 19.31 17.72 9.90
N GLY A 106 18.73 17.03 10.88
CA GLY A 106 17.28 16.92 11.06
C GLY A 106 16.61 18.28 11.14
N SER A 107 15.72 18.55 10.20
CA SER A 107 14.91 19.76 10.15
C SER A 107 13.43 19.43 10.33
N ASP A 108 12.59 20.46 10.48
CA ASP A 108 11.13 20.30 10.53
C ASP A 108 10.56 19.53 9.32
N THR A 109 11.26 19.53 8.19
CA THR A 109 10.88 18.73 7.01
C THR A 109 10.97 17.22 7.25
N TRP A 110 11.94 16.75 8.06
CA TRP A 110 12.06 15.34 8.44
C TRP A 110 10.93 14.94 9.38
N TRP A 111 10.58 15.84 10.31
CA TRP A 111 9.44 15.65 11.20
C TRP A 111 8.12 15.58 10.42
N SER A 112 7.91 16.48 9.47
CA SER A 112 6.75 16.49 8.58
C SER A 112 6.64 15.18 7.78
N THR A 113 7.78 14.68 7.27
CA THR A 113 7.83 13.43 6.52
C THR A 113 7.44 12.23 7.39
N GLN A 114 8.01 12.11 8.60
CA GLN A 114 7.66 11.04 9.53
C GLN A 114 6.17 11.08 9.89
N ARG A 115 5.64 12.26 10.24
CA ARG A 115 4.23 12.44 10.59
C ARG A 115 3.30 12.04 9.44
N ARG A 116 3.64 12.41 8.21
CA ARG A 116 2.88 12.03 7.01
C ARG A 116 2.88 10.51 6.83
N GLN A 117 4.03 9.86 6.96
CA GLN A 117 4.12 8.40 6.81
C GLN A 117 3.35 7.66 7.92
N VAL A 118 3.45 8.12 9.17
CA VAL A 118 2.65 7.59 10.29
C VAL A 118 1.16 7.76 10.03
N ALA A 119 0.72 8.92 9.51
CA ALA A 119 -0.69 9.14 9.19
C ALA A 119 -1.19 8.19 8.08
N ILE A 120 -0.38 7.98 7.04
CA ILE A 120 -0.69 6.98 5.99
C ILE A 120 -0.82 5.59 6.60
N ALA A 121 0.13 5.18 7.45
CA ALA A 121 0.09 3.86 8.08
C ALA A 121 -1.11 3.68 9.02
N VAL A 122 -1.45 4.70 9.81
CA VAL A 122 -2.63 4.69 10.69
C VAL A 122 -3.92 4.48 9.91
N ARG A 123 -4.05 5.13 8.74
CA ARG A 123 -5.21 4.98 7.87
C ARG A 123 -5.20 3.62 7.15
N LEU A 124 -4.05 3.20 6.64
CA LEU A 124 -3.83 1.91 5.98
C LEU A 124 -4.21 0.72 6.86
N PHE A 125 -3.92 0.80 8.16
CA PHE A 125 -4.22 -0.27 9.13
C PHE A 125 -5.59 -0.14 9.80
N GLY A 126 -6.45 0.75 9.31
CA GLY A 126 -7.82 0.86 9.82
C GLY A 126 -7.96 1.50 11.21
N VAL A 127 -6.86 2.01 11.78
CA VAL A 127 -6.82 2.53 13.17
C VAL A 127 -6.99 4.04 13.25
N ALA A 128 -7.08 4.74 12.12
CA ALA A 128 -7.41 6.17 12.10
C ALA A 128 -8.76 6.42 12.79
N PRO A 129 -8.84 7.31 13.81
CA PRO A 129 -10.10 7.67 14.47
C PRO A 129 -11.18 8.15 13.50
N GLU A 130 -10.77 8.91 12.49
CA GLU A 130 -11.63 9.48 11.45
C GLU A 130 -11.99 8.52 10.32
N LEU A 131 -11.53 7.26 10.36
CA LEU A 131 -11.90 6.29 9.34
C LEU A 131 -13.38 5.96 9.44
N ASP A 132 -14.04 5.95 8.29
CA ASP A 132 -15.46 5.62 8.17
C ASP A 132 -15.79 4.27 8.84
N MET A 133 -16.95 4.21 9.50
CA MET A 133 -17.42 3.02 10.20
C MET A 133 -17.66 1.85 9.26
N ALA A 134 -18.02 2.09 8.00
CA ALA A 134 -18.17 1.03 7.00
C ALA A 134 -16.81 0.56 6.45
N ALA A 135 -15.84 1.46 6.31
CA ALA A 135 -14.51 1.13 5.80
C ALA A 135 -13.68 0.27 6.78
N ARG A 136 -13.80 0.50 8.10
CA ARG A 136 -12.97 -0.21 9.08
C ARG A 136 -13.18 -1.74 9.09
N PRO A 137 -14.41 -2.28 9.08
CA PRO A 137 -14.64 -3.72 8.93
C PRO A 137 -14.05 -4.30 7.64
N ALA A 138 -14.20 -3.59 6.51
CA ALA A 138 -13.64 -4.03 5.23
C ALA A 138 -12.10 -4.08 5.27
N VAL A 139 -11.47 -3.05 5.85
CA VAL A 139 -10.02 -3.01 6.09
C VAL A 139 -9.58 -4.16 7.01
N ALA A 140 -10.32 -4.43 8.09
CA ALA A 140 -10.04 -5.55 8.99
C ALA A 140 -10.09 -6.90 8.27
N ALA A 141 -11.13 -7.12 7.47
CA ALA A 141 -11.29 -8.33 6.67
C ALA A 141 -10.16 -8.51 5.65
N ALA A 142 -9.80 -7.42 4.95
CA ALA A 142 -8.70 -7.41 3.99
C ALA A 142 -7.34 -7.72 4.63
N LEU A 143 -7.09 -7.20 5.83
CA LEU A 143 -5.88 -7.48 6.62
C LEU A 143 -5.93 -8.82 7.36
N GLN A 144 -7.08 -9.51 7.36
CA GLN A 144 -7.34 -10.74 8.11
C GLN A 144 -7.07 -10.56 9.61
N VAL A 145 -7.54 -9.45 10.19
CA VAL A 145 -7.44 -9.15 11.62
C VAL A 145 -8.83 -8.87 12.21
N GLU A 146 -8.96 -9.06 13.51
CA GLU A 146 -10.22 -8.79 14.22
C GLU A 146 -10.59 -7.29 14.18
N VAL A 147 -11.82 -6.97 13.79
CA VAL A 147 -12.30 -5.58 13.74
C VAL A 147 -12.26 -4.89 15.11
N LEU A 148 -12.52 -5.65 16.19
CA LEU A 148 -12.43 -5.17 17.57
C LEU A 148 -11.01 -4.71 17.91
N SER A 149 -9.99 -5.41 17.40
CA SER A 149 -8.59 -5.02 17.59
C SER A 149 -8.26 -3.66 16.94
N LEU A 150 -8.89 -3.34 15.81
CA LEU A 150 -8.72 -2.04 15.15
C LEU A 150 -9.46 -0.93 15.90
N LEU A 151 -10.66 -1.22 16.41
CA LEU A 151 -11.46 -0.28 17.20
C LEU A 151 -10.76 0.10 18.50
N ASP A 152 -10.20 -0.88 19.23
CA ASP A 152 -9.48 -0.62 20.46
C ASP A 152 -8.22 0.22 20.22
N ALA A 153 -7.44 -0.12 19.17
CA ALA A 153 -6.29 0.68 18.78
C ALA A 153 -6.67 2.11 18.38
N SER A 154 -7.81 2.28 17.70
CA SER A 154 -8.35 3.60 17.33
C SER A 154 -8.75 4.43 18.56
N LYS A 155 -9.42 3.81 19.55
CA LYS A 155 -9.73 4.44 20.84
C LYS A 155 -8.47 4.85 21.59
N THR A 156 -7.42 4.02 21.59
CA THR A 156 -6.12 4.37 22.19
C THR A 156 -5.51 5.60 21.53
N ILE A 157 -5.57 5.71 20.19
CA ILE A 157 -5.09 6.91 19.48
C ILE A 157 -5.91 8.15 19.86
N ALA A 158 -7.23 8.01 20.00
CA ALA A 158 -8.10 9.11 20.39
C ALA A 158 -7.86 9.58 21.84
N GLY A 159 -7.59 8.64 22.77
CA GLY A 159 -7.32 8.94 24.18
C GLY A 159 -5.90 9.40 24.48
N ALA A 160 -4.92 9.03 23.65
CA ALA A 160 -3.52 9.43 23.80
C ALA A 160 -3.04 10.12 22.51
N ALA A 161 -3.15 11.45 22.47
CA ALA A 161 -2.69 12.22 21.32
C ALA A 161 -1.16 12.16 21.20
N GLY A 162 -0.66 11.75 20.02
CA GLY A 162 0.77 11.78 19.73
C GLY A 162 1.20 10.83 18.62
N TYR A 163 2.41 11.06 18.09
CA TYR A 163 2.98 10.15 17.09
C TYR A 163 3.34 8.79 17.69
N ARG A 164 3.71 8.73 18.98
CA ARG A 164 4.10 7.48 19.67
C ARG A 164 2.95 6.49 19.78
N SER A 165 1.79 6.94 20.25
CA SER A 165 0.57 6.12 20.35
C SER A 165 0.12 5.63 18.98
N ARG A 166 0.16 6.50 17.96
CA ARG A 166 -0.10 6.13 16.56
C ARG A 166 0.85 5.07 16.03
N GLY A 167 2.15 5.22 16.29
CA GLY A 167 3.17 4.24 15.93
C GLY A 167 2.93 2.89 16.62
N ALA A 168 2.66 2.91 17.94
CA ALA A 168 2.38 1.72 18.73
C ALA A 168 1.13 0.97 18.25
N ALA A 169 0.05 1.69 17.91
CA ALA A 169 -1.16 1.11 17.35
C ALA A 169 -0.89 0.40 16.01
N VAL A 170 -0.16 1.05 15.09
CA VAL A 170 0.24 0.45 13.80
C VAL A 170 1.10 -0.79 14.03
N VAL A 171 2.12 -0.72 14.90
CA VAL A 171 2.98 -1.86 15.22
C VAL A 171 2.19 -3.01 15.85
N GLY A 172 1.18 -2.71 16.68
CA GLY A 172 0.28 -3.70 17.26
C GLY A 172 -0.52 -4.47 16.20
N VAL A 173 -1.03 -3.78 15.18
CA VAL A 173 -1.73 -4.43 14.05
C VAL A 173 -0.74 -5.22 13.17
N LEU A 174 0.42 -4.66 12.86
CA LEU A 174 1.47 -5.33 12.08
C LEU A 174 1.86 -6.71 12.65
N LYS A 175 1.91 -6.83 13.98
CA LYS A 175 2.23 -8.09 14.68
C LYS A 175 1.12 -9.14 14.59
N ARG A 176 -0.09 -8.75 14.21
CA ARG A 176 -1.26 -9.64 14.09
C ARG A 176 -1.56 -10.02 12.65
N LEU A 177 -0.86 -9.43 11.68
CA LEU A 177 -1.06 -9.78 10.27
C LEU A 177 -0.68 -11.25 10.05
N PRO A 178 -1.41 -11.97 9.18
CA PRO A 178 -1.01 -13.30 8.78
C PRO A 178 0.35 -13.23 8.07
N HIS A 179 1.18 -14.23 8.32
CA HIS A 179 2.38 -14.47 7.53
C HIS A 179 2.02 -15.30 6.29
N GLY A 180 2.61 -14.99 5.14
CA GLY A 180 2.48 -15.83 3.95
C GLY A 180 2.27 -15.08 2.62
N PRO A 181 1.98 -15.83 1.53
CA PRO A 181 2.09 -15.40 0.14
C PRO A 181 0.95 -14.49 -0.37
N CYS A 182 0.18 -13.91 0.54
CA CYS A 182 -0.90 -12.97 0.22
C CYS A 182 -0.79 -11.64 0.97
N LEU A 183 0.27 -11.47 1.75
CA LEU A 183 0.41 -10.31 2.63
C LEU A 183 0.46 -8.99 1.87
N LEU A 184 1.16 -8.97 0.74
CA LEU A 184 1.19 -7.79 -0.13
C LEU A 184 -0.21 -7.44 -0.62
N GLN A 185 -0.97 -8.47 -1.01
CA GLN A 185 -2.33 -8.31 -1.52
C GLN A 185 -3.23 -7.73 -0.43
N CYS A 186 -3.16 -8.27 0.79
CA CYS A 186 -3.89 -7.78 1.96
C CYS A 186 -3.58 -6.31 2.27
N ILE A 187 -2.30 -5.92 2.28
CA ILE A 187 -1.88 -4.55 2.58
C ILE A 187 -2.36 -3.58 1.49
N VAL A 188 -2.21 -3.96 0.22
CA VAL A 188 -2.64 -3.10 -0.88
C VAL A 188 -4.17 -2.99 -0.94
N ALA A 189 -4.89 -4.08 -0.66
CA ALA A 189 -6.34 -4.06 -0.48
C ALA A 189 -6.78 -3.05 0.57
N ALA A 190 -6.16 -3.13 1.75
CA ALA A 190 -6.47 -2.31 2.90
C ALA A 190 -6.32 -0.83 2.56
N GLY A 191 -5.27 -0.45 1.81
CA GLY A 191 -5.12 0.96 1.43
C GLY A 191 -6.10 1.43 0.36
N HIS A 192 -6.60 0.54 -0.50
CA HIS A 192 -7.70 0.89 -1.40
C HIS A 192 -8.98 1.16 -0.60
N LEU A 193 -9.34 0.24 0.30
CA LEU A 193 -10.51 0.34 1.19
C LEU A 193 -10.40 1.53 2.16
N ALA A 194 -9.18 1.93 2.53
CA ALA A 194 -8.93 3.11 3.35
C ALA A 194 -8.88 4.43 2.55
N GLY A 195 -9.07 4.38 1.22
CA GLY A 195 -9.10 5.53 0.32
C GLY A 195 -7.72 6.16 0.05
N LEU A 196 -6.63 5.40 0.21
CA LEU A 196 -5.26 5.86 -0.04
C LEU A 196 -4.88 5.78 -1.52
N TRP A 197 -5.47 4.84 -2.27
CA TRP A 197 -5.23 4.66 -3.70
C TRP A 197 -6.43 4.03 -4.40
N GLY A 198 -6.40 4.08 -5.74
CA GLY A 198 -7.42 3.46 -6.60
C GLY A 198 -7.40 1.92 -6.54
N PRO A 199 -8.31 1.26 -7.27
CA PRO A 199 -8.43 -0.20 -7.27
C PRO A 199 -7.10 -0.87 -7.65
N PRO A 200 -6.67 -1.90 -6.90
CA PRO A 200 -5.37 -2.53 -7.13
C PRO A 200 -5.47 -3.63 -8.19
N TRP A 201 -4.86 -3.36 -9.33
CA TRP A 201 -4.73 -4.30 -10.44
C TRP A 201 -3.40 -5.05 -10.36
N ARG A 202 -3.45 -6.37 -10.53
CA ARG A 202 -2.27 -7.22 -10.67
C ARG A 202 -2.16 -7.73 -12.09
N TRP A 203 -0.94 -7.71 -12.62
CA TRP A 203 -0.60 -8.38 -13.86
C TRP A 203 -0.55 -9.90 -13.67
N ASP A 204 -1.33 -10.62 -14.47
CA ASP A 204 -1.25 -12.07 -14.61
C ASP A 204 -0.52 -12.41 -15.92
N GLY A 205 0.74 -12.83 -15.78
CA GLY A 205 1.61 -13.12 -16.89
C GLY A 205 1.23 -14.37 -17.69
N GLN A 206 0.44 -15.30 -17.13
CA GLN A 206 0.04 -16.53 -17.83
C GLN A 206 -1.00 -16.23 -18.90
N ILE A 207 -2.01 -15.43 -18.55
CA ILE A 207 -3.12 -15.06 -19.45
C ILE A 207 -2.91 -13.73 -20.16
N ARG A 208 -1.82 -13.04 -19.83
CA ARG A 208 -1.48 -11.71 -20.32
C ARG A 208 -2.58 -10.66 -20.08
N GLN A 209 -3.19 -10.65 -18.90
CA GLN A 209 -4.22 -9.67 -18.53
C GLN A 209 -4.01 -9.05 -17.15
N LEU A 210 -4.55 -7.85 -16.95
CA LEU A 210 -4.71 -7.25 -15.63
C LEU A 210 -5.92 -7.86 -14.94
N ARG A 211 -5.74 -8.29 -13.70
CA ARG A 211 -6.82 -8.76 -12.82
C ARG A 211 -6.97 -7.83 -11.64
N LEU A 212 -8.20 -7.46 -11.34
CA LEU A 212 -8.50 -6.81 -10.07
C LEU A 212 -8.22 -7.82 -8.96
N TRP A 213 -7.54 -7.41 -7.90
CA TRP A 213 -7.43 -8.27 -6.73
C TRP A 213 -8.81 -8.43 -6.08
N ALA A 214 -9.29 -9.68 -6.07
CA ALA A 214 -10.51 -10.04 -5.36
C ALA A 214 -10.21 -10.06 -3.86
N PHE A 215 -10.91 -9.22 -3.10
CA PHE A 215 -10.81 -9.19 -1.65
C PHE A 215 -12.07 -9.81 -1.05
N ARG A 216 -11.91 -10.66 -0.04
CA ARG A 216 -13.03 -11.08 0.82
C ARG A 216 -13.36 -9.91 1.76
N GLY A 217 -13.97 -8.87 1.21
CA GLY A 217 -14.38 -7.67 1.92
C GLY A 217 -15.89 -7.55 2.11
N ASP A 218 -16.67 -8.07 1.17
CA ASP A 218 -18.13 -8.05 1.23
C ASP A 218 -18.70 -9.43 0.90
N GLY A 219 -19.62 -9.88 1.75
CA GLY A 219 -20.53 -10.96 1.40
C GLY A 219 -21.37 -10.54 0.19
N THR A 220 -21.47 -11.45 -0.79
CA THR A 220 -22.37 -11.43 -1.96
C THR A 220 -22.09 -10.33 -3.00
N ARG A 221 -21.95 -10.64 -4.29
CA ARG A 221 -22.61 -11.69 -5.10
C ARG A 221 -21.66 -12.46 -6.02
N PRO A 222 -21.92 -13.77 -6.17
CA PRO A 222 -22.24 -14.32 -7.49
C PRO A 222 -23.53 -15.18 -7.45
N PRO A 223 -24.19 -15.49 -8.57
CA PRO A 223 -24.32 -14.77 -9.85
C PRO A 223 -25.45 -13.72 -9.84
#